data_AF-A0A434EY41-F1
#
_entry.id   AF-A0A434EY41-F1
#
_cell.length_a   1.000
_cell.length_b   1.000
_cell.length_c   1.000
_cell.angle_alpha   90.00
_cell.angle_beta   90.00
_cell.angle_gamma   90.00
#
_symmetry.space_group_name_H-M   'P 1'
#
loop_
_entity.id
_entity.type
_entity.pdbx_description
1 polymer ?
#
loop_
_entity_poly.entity_id
_entity_poly.type
_entity_poly.pdbx_seq_one_letter_code
_entity_poly.pdbx_strand_id
1 'polypeptide(L)' 'MAEASAADCSASEGRLSEILLESVTALAGAGEVETACRLAGQACVALRTSDAAAARRFDILLHRLTPKLTW' A
#
# COMPACT_ATOMS: atom_id res chain seq x y z
N MET A 1 31.60 6.10 2.66
CA MET A 1 30.49 6.26 3.62
C MET A 1 29.27 6.83 2.90
N ALA A 2 28.56 6.03 2.11
CA ALA A 2 27.36 6.47 1.36
C ALA A 2 26.17 5.48 1.48
N GLU A 3 26.35 4.32 2.11
CA GLU A 3 25.31 3.28 2.17
C GLU A 3 24.26 3.48 3.27
N ALA A 4 24.50 4.39 4.23
CA ALA A 4 23.54 4.66 5.32
C ALA A 4 22.28 5.41 4.84
N SER A 5 22.38 6.21 3.77
CA SER A 5 21.26 7.06 3.32
C SER A 5 20.20 6.29 2.51
N ALA A 6 20.58 5.21 1.83
CA ALA A 6 19.62 4.40 1.05
C ALA A 6 18.77 3.49 1.96
N ALA A 7 19.36 3.00 3.07
CA ALA A 7 18.66 2.17 4.04
C ALA A 7 17.59 2.96 4.83
N ASP A 8 17.84 4.24 5.13
CA ASP A 8 16.88 5.11 5.81
C ASP A 8 15.69 5.49 4.91
N CYS A 9 15.95 5.69 3.61
CA CYS A 9 14.90 5.94 2.62
C CYS A 9 13.96 4.73 2.51
N SER A 10 14.51 3.51 2.38
CA SER A 10 13.71 2.28 2.33
C SER A 10 12.96 2.02 3.65
N ALA A 11 13.55 2.33 4.80
CA ALA A 11 12.86 2.21 6.09
C ALA A 11 11.69 3.21 6.22
N SER A 12 11.87 4.44 5.72
CA SER A 12 10.82 5.46 5.66
C SER A 12 9.74 5.09 4.64
N GLU A 13 10.10 4.55 3.49
CA GLU A 13 9.16 4.01 2.48
C GLU A 13 8.34 2.85 3.05
N GLY A 14 8.94 1.98 3.86
CA GLY A 14 8.26 0.94 4.61
C GLY A 14 7.20 1.49 5.56
N ARG A 15 7.56 2.47 6.41
CA ARG A 15 6.60 3.12 7.33
C ARG A 15 5.49 3.87 6.59
N LEU A 16 5.83 4.59 5.52
CA LEU A 16 4.82 5.28 4.68
C LEU A 16 3.86 4.28 4.05
N SER A 17 4.37 3.13 3.60
CA SER A 17 3.55 2.04 3.07
C SER A 17 2.58 1.50 4.11
N GLU A 18 3.01 1.33 5.37
CA GLU A 18 2.12 0.89 6.46
C GLU A 18 1.02 1.91 6.76
N ILE A 19 1.36 3.21 6.84
CA ILE A 19 0.37 4.30 7.07
C ILE A 19 -0.64 4.36 5.91
N LEU A 20 -0.18 4.25 4.67
CA LEU A 20 -1.06 4.22 3.50
C LEU A 20 -1.98 3.00 3.53
N LEU A 21 -1.47 1.83 3.94
CA LEU A 21 -2.24 0.59 4.02
C LEU A 21 -3.32 0.67 5.11
N GLU A 22 -3.00 1.26 6.26
CA GLU A 22 -3.98 1.54 7.33
C GLU A 22 -5.06 2.54 6.86
N SER A 23 -4.65 3.60 6.15
CA SER A 23 -5.57 4.61 5.61
C SER A 23 -6.54 4.01 4.59
N VAL A 24 -6.04 3.19 3.66
CA VAL A 24 -6.84 2.46 2.66
C VAL A 24 -7.80 1.49 3.35
N THR A 25 -7.34 0.80 4.40
CA THR A 25 -8.18 -0.11 5.18
C THR A 25 -9.31 0.64 5.89
N ALA A 26 -9.02 1.81 6.47
CA ALA A 26 -10.00 2.67 7.12
C ALA A 26 -11.04 3.19 6.12
N LEU A 27 -10.62 3.63 4.93
CA LEU A 27 -11.52 4.02 3.82
C LEU A 27 -12.44 2.87 3.42
N ALA A 28 -11.90 1.67 3.23
CA ALA A 28 -12.72 0.50 2.92
C ALA A 28 -13.71 0.15 4.06
N GLY A 29 -13.32 0.33 5.32
CA GLY A 29 -14.20 0.17 6.47
C GLY A 29 -15.29 1.25 6.57
N ALA A 30 -15.05 2.45 6.05
CA ALA A 30 -16.00 3.54 5.99
C ALA A 30 -17.02 3.43 4.84
N GLY A 31 -16.92 2.40 4.00
CA GLY A 31 -17.76 2.21 2.81
C GLY A 31 -17.18 2.81 1.52
N GLU A 32 -16.05 3.51 1.60
CA GLU A 32 -15.33 4.11 0.46
C GLU A 32 -14.41 3.08 -0.24
N VAL A 33 -14.95 1.91 -0.55
CA VAL A 33 -14.15 0.77 -1.04
C VAL A 33 -13.59 1.04 -2.45
N GLU A 34 -14.32 1.74 -3.31
CA GLU A 34 -13.83 2.13 -4.64
C GLU A 34 -12.61 3.05 -4.56
N THR A 35 -12.68 4.08 -3.70
CA THR A 35 -11.59 5.01 -3.43
C THR A 35 -10.38 4.26 -2.83
N ALA A 36 -10.63 3.35 -1.89
CA ALA A 36 -9.60 2.50 -1.29
C ALA A 36 -8.88 1.63 -2.35
N CYS A 37 -9.63 0.94 -3.21
CA CYS A 37 -9.05 0.11 -4.28
C CYS A 37 -8.26 0.93 -5.29
N ARG A 38 -8.74 2.12 -5.67
CA ARG A 38 -8.01 3.01 -6.57
C ARG A 38 -6.67 3.44 -5.97
N LEU A 39 -6.68 3.88 -4.70
CA LEU A 39 -5.46 4.27 -3.98
C LEU A 39 -4.50 3.09 -3.81
N ALA A 40 -5.00 1.91 -3.46
CA ALA A 40 -4.19 0.69 -3.35
C ALA A 40 -3.52 0.31 -4.69
N GLY A 41 -4.24 0.43 -5.80
CA GLY A 41 -3.70 0.19 -7.14
C GLY A 41 -2.60 1.19 -7.52
N GLN A 42 -2.81 2.48 -7.25
CA GLN A 42 -1.79 3.52 -7.48
C GLN A 42 -0.55 3.28 -6.63
N ALA A 43 -0.72 2.92 -5.35
CA ALA A 43 0.38 2.59 -4.45
C ALA A 43 1.17 1.36 -4.93
N CYS A 44 0.48 0.30 -5.38
CA CYS A 44 1.12 -0.90 -5.93
C CYS A 44 1.99 -0.58 -7.16
N VAL A 45 1.49 0.25 -8.08
CA VAL A 45 2.26 0.68 -9.27
C VAL A 45 3.47 1.52 -8.89
N ALA A 46 3.34 2.42 -7.92
CA ALA A 46 4.44 3.27 -7.45
C ALA A 46 5.52 2.47 -6.69
N LEU A 47 5.10 1.50 -5.86
CA LEU A 47 5.99 0.71 -5.02
C LEU A 47 6.64 -0.46 -5.76
N ARG A 48 6.10 -0.94 -6.90
CA ARG A 48 6.69 -2.08 -7.62
C ARG A 48 8.17 -1.87 -7.98
N THR A 49 8.57 -0.62 -8.20
CA THR A 49 9.92 -0.22 -8.59
C THR A 49 10.82 0.11 -7.40
N SER A 50 10.25 0.47 -6.26
CA SER A 50 11.00 0.90 -5.07
C SER A 50 11.07 -0.17 -3.98
N ASP A 51 9.96 -0.89 -3.74
CA ASP A 51 9.86 -1.91 -2.70
C ASP A 51 8.83 -3.00 -3.09
N ALA A 52 9.35 -4.13 -3.57
CA ALA A 52 8.55 -5.29 -3.96
C ALA A 52 7.82 -5.95 -2.78
N ALA A 53 8.31 -5.81 -1.54
CA ALA A 53 7.68 -6.36 -0.36
C ALA A 53 6.47 -5.52 0.07
N ALA A 54 6.56 -4.20 -0.02
CA ALA A 54 5.44 -3.29 0.19
C ALA A 54 4.37 -3.49 -0.88
N ALA A 55 4.76 -3.58 -2.16
CA ALA A 55 3.82 -3.86 -3.26
C ALA A 55 3.01 -5.15 -3.04
N ARG A 56 3.64 -6.23 -2.57
CA ARG A 56 2.94 -7.48 -2.19
C ARG A 56 1.91 -7.30 -1.09
N ARG A 57 2.17 -6.45 -0.09
CA ARG A 57 1.20 -6.20 1.00
C ARG A 57 -0.05 -5.51 0.48
N PHE A 58 0.12 -4.51 -0.40
CA PHE A 58 -1.01 -3.86 -1.07
C PHE A 58 -1.79 -4.82 -1.97
N ASP A 59 -1.11 -5.70 -2.68
CA ASP A 59 -1.75 -6.73 -3.53
C ASP A 59 -2.60 -7.71 -2.70
N ILE A 60 -2.07 -8.20 -1.57
CA ILE A 60 -2.82 -9.05 -0.63
C ILE A 60 -4.04 -8.30 -0.04
N LEU A 61 -3.87 -7.03 0.30
CA LEU A 61 -4.97 -6.20 0.81
C LEU A 61 -6.06 -6.04 -0.26
N LEU A 62 -5.69 -5.72 -1.49
CA LEU A 62 -6.59 -5.65 -2.63
C LEU A 62 -7.35 -6.97 -2.80
N HIS A 63 -6.66 -8.11 -2.79
CA HIS A 63 -7.29 -9.42 -2.89
C HIS A 63 -8.30 -9.70 -1.76
N ARG A 64 -8.07 -9.16 -0.56
CA ARG A 64 -9.01 -9.25 0.58
C ARG A 64 -10.19 -8.29 0.47
N LEU A 65 -10.00 -7.15 -0.19
CA LEU A 65 -11.05 -6.14 -0.38
C LEU A 65 -11.92 -6.44 -1.60
N THR A 66 -11.39 -7.05 -2.65
CA THR A 66 -12.14 -7.50 -3.85
C THR A 66 -13.42 -8.26 -3.52
N PRO A 67 -13.44 -9.27 -2.62
CA PRO A 67 -14.69 -9.95 -2.26
C PRO A 67 -15.65 -9.08 -1.43
N LYS A 68 -15.15 -8.05 -0.73
CA LYS A 68 -16.00 -7.06 -0.03
C LYS A 68 -16.56 -5.98 -0.97
N LEU A 69 -15.98 -5.88 -2.16
CA LEU A 69 -16.46 -5.09 -3.30
C LEU A 69 -17.53 -5.83 -4.11
N THR A 70 -17.97 -7.02 -3.65
CA THR A 70 -19.11 -7.69 -4.27
C THR A 70 -20.32 -6.76 -4.14
N TRP A 71 -20.69 -6.28 -5.31
CA TRP A 71 -21.92 -5.58 -5.66
C TRP A 71 -23.15 -6.16 -4.97
#